data_AF-A0A349MHI8-F1
#
_entry.id   AF-A0A349MHI8-F1
#
_cell.length_a   1.000
_cell.length_b   1.000
_cell.length_c   1.000
_cell.angle_alpha   90.00
_cell.angle_beta   90.00
_cell.angle_gamma   90.00
#
_symmetry.space_group_name_H-M   'P 1'
#
loop_
_entity.id
_entity.type
_entity.pdbx_description
1 polymer ?
#
loop_
_entity_poly.entity_id
_entity_poly.type
_entity_poly.pdbx_seq_one_letter_code
_entity_poly.pdbx_strand_id
1 'polypeptide(L)'
;MKSRNFPAIPIIEAHSHRIVGSFCSTMDAVSQDELAALTQIRELTTQAREIKTLLKNNPPETEKISLENRLKELRTQANLWQEKRRQATHEKNVRLGHTILPVEEDHPPTP
;
A
#
# COMPACT_ATOMS: atom_id res chain seq x y z
N MET A 1 -42.06 2.19 -7.00
CA MET A 1 -41.00 2.86 -6.20
C MET A 1 -39.92 1.83 -5.90
N LYS A 2 -38.72 1.96 -6.50
CA LYS A 2 -37.65 0.95 -6.39
C LYS A 2 -36.90 1.13 -5.07
N SER A 3 -37.07 0.15 -4.17
CA SER A 3 -36.27 -0.06 -2.97
C SER A 3 -34.81 -0.31 -3.36
N ARG A 4 -33.87 0.40 -2.71
CA ARG A 4 -32.43 0.24 -2.92
C ARG A 4 -31.96 -0.96 -2.12
N ASN A 5 -31.50 -2.00 -2.83
CA ASN A 5 -30.76 -3.11 -2.25
C ASN A 5 -29.40 -2.59 -1.74
N PHE A 6 -29.21 -2.56 -0.42
CA PHE A 6 -27.88 -2.49 0.19
C PHE A 6 -27.39 -3.92 0.43
N PRO A 7 -26.19 -4.31 0.01
CA PRO A 7 -25.65 -5.62 0.38
C PRO A 7 -25.41 -5.66 1.90
N ALA A 8 -26.02 -6.65 2.54
CA ALA A 8 -25.85 -6.95 3.97
C ALA A 8 -24.39 -7.26 4.27
N ILE A 9 -23.78 -6.46 5.14
CA ILE A 9 -22.43 -6.70 5.68
C ILE A 9 -22.56 -7.85 6.69
N PRO A 10 -21.79 -8.94 6.58
CA PRO A 10 -21.88 -10.03 7.54
C PRO A 10 -21.42 -9.55 8.93
N ILE A 11 -22.33 -9.66 9.90
CA ILE A 11 -22.05 -9.49 11.33
C ILE A 11 -21.22 -10.71 11.75
N ILE A 12 -19.93 -10.51 11.99
CA ILE A 12 -19.08 -11.55 12.54
C ILE A 12 -19.44 -11.71 14.02
N GLU A 13 -20.03 -12.85 14.35
CA GLU A 13 -20.36 -13.25 15.72
C GLU A 13 -19.10 -13.35 16.58
N ALA A 14 -19.10 -12.58 17.66
CA ALA A 14 -17.98 -12.46 18.59
C ALA A 14 -17.95 -13.61 19.60
N HIS A 15 -17.36 -14.77 19.26
CA HIS A 15 -17.01 -15.77 20.28
C HIS A 15 -15.76 -16.59 19.91
N SER A 16 -14.56 -16.04 20.19
CA SER A 16 -13.51 -16.78 20.90
C SER A 16 -12.48 -15.80 21.45
N HIS A 17 -12.36 -15.78 22.78
CA HIS A 17 -11.42 -14.94 23.49
C HIS A 17 -9.98 -15.43 23.22
N ARG A 18 -9.29 -14.83 22.26
CA ARG A 18 -7.85 -14.59 22.39
C ARG A 18 -7.69 -13.20 22.98
N ILE A 19 -7.26 -13.13 24.23
CA ILE A 19 -6.71 -11.90 24.80
C ILE A 19 -5.45 -11.59 23.99
N VAL A 20 -5.59 -10.81 22.92
CA VAL A 20 -4.49 -10.03 22.39
C VAL A 20 -4.57 -8.73 23.16
N GLY A 21 -3.53 -8.46 23.95
CA GLY A 21 -3.54 -7.47 25.02
C GLY A 21 -4.24 -6.17 24.65
N SER A 22 -4.99 -5.66 25.63
CA SER A 22 -5.45 -4.28 25.73
C SER A 22 -4.26 -3.32 25.65
N PHE A 23 -3.70 -3.14 24.45
CA PHE A 23 -3.11 -1.88 24.08
C PHE A 23 -4.23 -1.12 23.40
N CYS A 24 -4.63 -0.05 24.06
CA CYS A 24 -5.39 1.02 23.44
C CYS A 24 -4.99 1.13 21.98
N SER A 25 -6.00 1.20 21.14
CA SER A 25 -6.00 1.94 19.88
C SER A 25 -5.54 3.40 20.11
N THR A 26 -4.36 3.61 20.68
CA THR A 26 -3.54 4.75 20.34
C THR A 26 -3.46 4.66 18.83
N MET A 27 -4.14 5.57 18.14
CA MET A 27 -3.78 5.90 16.78
C MET A 27 -2.26 6.08 16.81
N ASP A 28 -1.51 5.05 16.40
CA ASP A 28 -0.10 5.20 16.15
C ASP A 28 -0.04 6.20 15.02
N ALA A 29 0.16 7.45 15.39
CA ALA A 29 0.20 8.55 14.46
C ALA A 29 1.22 8.15 13.40
N VAL A 30 0.78 8.20 12.14
CA VAL A 30 1.66 7.98 11.00
C VAL A 30 2.86 8.91 11.19
N SER A 31 4.07 8.36 11.23
CA SER A 31 5.25 9.22 11.41
C SER A 31 5.35 10.18 10.23
N GLN A 32 6.01 11.33 10.41
CA GLN A 32 6.18 12.28 9.30
C GLN A 32 6.87 11.62 8.10
N ASP A 33 7.81 10.70 8.36
CA ASP A 33 8.51 9.93 7.33
C ASP A 33 7.60 8.92 6.62
N GLU A 34 6.72 8.22 7.36
CA GLU A 34 5.68 7.37 6.76
C GLU A 34 4.71 8.18 5.90
N LEU A 35 4.31 9.37 6.36
CA LEU A 35 3.38 10.24 5.66
C LEU A 35 4.01 10.80 4.38
N ALA A 36 5.28 11.22 4.45
CA ALA A 36 6.04 11.66 3.29
C ALA A 36 6.17 10.53 2.25
N ALA A 37 6.52 9.32 2.69
CA ALA A 37 6.60 8.17 1.79
C ALA A 37 5.24 7.80 1.16
N LEU A 38 4.15 7.85 1.94
CA LEU A 38 2.79 7.62 1.42
C LEU A 38 2.37 8.66 0.39
N THR A 39 2.70 9.92 0.62
CA THR A 39 2.42 11.02 -0.32
C THR A 39 3.15 10.78 -1.65
N GLN A 40 4.43 10.44 -1.58
CA GLN A 40 5.24 10.14 -2.77
C GLN A 40 4.72 8.91 -3.53
N ILE A 41 4.34 7.83 -2.84
CA ILE A 41 3.73 6.65 -3.47
C ILE A 41 2.43 7.03 -4.20
N ARG A 42 1.61 7.90 -3.61
CA ARG A 42 0.34 8.36 -4.23
C ARG A 42 0.59 9.16 -5.51
N GLU A 43 1.55 10.08 -5.49
CA GLU A 43 1.95 10.88 -6.65
C GLU A 43 2.44 9.97 -7.79
N LEU A 44 3.38 9.06 -7.50
CA LEU A 44 3.92 8.11 -8.48
C LEU A 44 2.83 7.19 -9.05
N THR A 45 1.88 6.76 -8.21
CA THR A 45 0.75 5.93 -8.66
C THR A 45 -0.18 6.70 -9.60
N THR A 46 -0.38 8.00 -9.36
CA THR A 46 -1.19 8.86 -10.24
C THR A 46 -0.52 9.01 -11.60
N GLN A 47 0.78 9.32 -11.63
CA GLN A 47 1.57 9.40 -12.86
C GLN A 47 1.56 8.06 -13.63
N ALA A 48 1.70 6.94 -12.92
CA ALA A 48 1.65 5.61 -13.56
C ALA A 48 0.27 5.30 -14.16
N ARG A 49 -0.82 5.79 -13.57
CA ARG A 49 -2.17 5.66 -14.14
C ARG A 49 -2.32 6.49 -15.40
N GLU A 50 -1.84 7.72 -15.41
CA GLU A 50 -1.86 8.60 -16.59
C GLU A 50 -1.09 7.96 -17.76
N ILE A 51 0.11 7.45 -17.51
CA ILE A 51 0.90 6.75 -18.55
C ILE A 51 0.16 5.51 -19.05
N LYS A 52 -0.46 4.73 -18.16
CA LYS A 52 -1.29 3.59 -18.57
C LYS A 52 -2.49 4.01 -19.43
N THR A 53 -3.08 5.17 -19.17
CA THR A 53 -4.15 5.70 -20.03
C THR A 53 -3.64 6.11 -21.40
N LEU A 54 -2.45 6.72 -21.47
CA LEU A 54 -1.81 7.08 -22.74
C LEU A 54 -1.47 5.83 -23.56
N LEU A 55 -0.91 4.79 -22.93
CA LEU A 55 -0.62 3.52 -23.59
C LEU A 55 -1.88 2.82 -24.14
N LYS A 56 -3.03 2.97 -23.48
CA LYS A 56 -4.32 2.42 -23.96
C LYS A 56 -4.83 3.12 -25.23
N ASN A 57 -4.38 4.35 -25.50
CA ASN A 57 -4.81 5.10 -26.68
C ASN A 57 -4.00 4.75 -27.94
N ASN A 58 -3.25 3.65 -27.93
CA ASN A 58 -2.41 3.18 -29.05
C ASN A 58 -1.49 4.29 -29.60
N PRO A 59 -0.57 4.81 -28.79
CA PRO A 59 0.41 5.80 -29.24
C PRO A 59 1.35 5.17 -30.29
N PRO A 60 2.02 5.99 -31.12
CA PRO A 60 3.02 5.50 -32.07
C PRO A 60 4.12 4.71 -31.34
N GLU A 61 4.71 3.73 -32.02
CA GLU A 61 5.61 2.75 -31.40
C GLU A 61 6.80 3.38 -30.64
N THR A 62 7.33 4.50 -31.15
CA THR A 62 8.40 5.27 -30.48
C THR A 62 7.95 5.90 -29.16
N GLU A 63 6.72 6.44 -29.11
CA GLU A 63 6.13 6.97 -27.88
C GLU A 63 5.69 5.85 -26.92
N LYS A 64 5.27 4.71 -27.46
CA LYS A 64 4.94 3.55 -26.65
C LYS A 64 6.14 3.04 -25.87
N ILE A 65 7.29 2.89 -26.52
CA ILE A 65 8.55 2.46 -25.87
C ILE A 65 8.97 3.46 -24.79
N SER A 66 8.85 4.77 -25.06
CA SER A 66 9.21 5.79 -24.06
C SER A 66 8.27 5.78 -22.85
N LEU A 67 6.96 5.61 -23.07
CA LEU A 67 5.96 5.48 -22.01
C LEU A 67 6.15 4.21 -21.19
N GLU A 68 6.50 3.07 -21.80
CA GLU A 68 6.80 1.81 -21.11
C GLU A 68 8.06 1.93 -20.24
N ASN A 69 9.12 2.54 -20.76
CA ASN A 69 10.34 2.83 -19.99
C ASN A 69 10.03 3.73 -18.80
N ARG A 70 9.23 4.78 -19.02
CA ARG A 70 8.81 5.68 -17.94
C ARG A 70 7.97 4.96 -16.88
N LEU A 71 7.11 4.03 -17.28
CA LEU A 71 6.33 3.22 -16.34
C LEU A 71 7.25 2.31 -15.50
N LYS A 72 8.31 1.75 -16.11
CA LYS A 72 9.32 0.96 -15.39
C LYS A 72 10.07 1.82 -14.36
N GLU A 73 10.45 3.05 -14.70
CA GLU A 73 11.05 4.00 -13.76
C GLU A 73 10.12 4.37 -12.60
N LEU A 74 8.84 4.63 -12.87
CA LEU A 74 7.89 4.93 -11.81
C LEU A 74 7.69 3.75 -10.85
N ARG A 75 7.73 2.51 -11.37
CA ARG A 75 7.68 1.30 -10.54
C ARG A 75 8.91 1.18 -9.65
N THR A 76 10.11 1.41 -10.18
CA THR A 76 11.33 1.34 -9.35
C THR A 76 11.32 2.41 -8.27
N GLN A 77 10.89 3.64 -8.60
CA GLN A 77 10.73 4.71 -7.62
C GLN A 77 9.67 4.38 -6.55
N ALA A 78 8.53 3.82 -6.95
CA ALA A 78 7.48 3.43 -6.01
C ALA A 78 7.98 2.35 -5.02
N ASN A 79 8.72 1.36 -5.52
CA ASN A 79 9.33 0.32 -4.67
C ASN A 79 10.30 0.92 -3.64
N LEU A 80 11.12 1.91 -4.04
CA LEU A 80 12.03 2.59 -3.13
C LEU A 80 11.27 3.33 -2.02
N TRP A 81 10.19 4.03 -2.34
CA TRP A 81 9.37 4.71 -1.34
C TRP A 81 8.59 3.74 -0.45
N GLN A 82 8.19 2.58 -0.98
CA GLN A 82 7.58 1.53 -0.19
C GLN A 82 8.55 0.96 0.84
N GLU A 83 9.82 0.77 0.46
CA GLU A 83 10.86 0.33 1.38
C GLU A 83 11.17 1.39 2.45
N LYS A 84 11.29 2.67 2.05
CA LYS A 84 11.44 3.78 3.01
C LYS A 84 10.29 3.84 4.01
N ARG A 85 9.06 3.61 3.57
CA ARG A 85 7.89 3.54 4.45
C ARG A 85 8.03 2.38 5.44
N ARG A 86 8.42 1.18 4.97
CA ARG A 86 8.63 0.01 5.85
C ARG A 86 9.69 0.30 6.90
N GLN A 87 10.80 0.91 6.51
CA GLN A 87 11.86 1.33 7.44
C GLN A 87 11.36 2.35 8.46
N ALA A 88 10.64 3.39 8.01
CA ALA A 88 10.06 4.38 8.91
C ALA A 88 9.06 3.77 9.91
N THR A 89 8.25 2.81 9.47
CA THR A 89 7.35 2.06 10.34
C THR A 89 8.11 1.17 11.31
N HIS A 90 9.14 0.48 10.84
CA HIS A 90 10.00 -0.33 11.69
C HIS A 90 10.67 0.53 12.78
N GLU A 91 11.31 1.64 12.41
CA GLU A 91 11.95 2.56 13.34
C GLU A 91 10.96 3.13 14.37
N LYS A 92 9.77 3.54 13.91
CA LYS A 92 8.70 4.00 14.81
C LYS A 92 8.34 2.92 15.83
N ASN A 93 8.11 1.70 15.36
CA ASN A 93 7.72 0.58 16.21
C ASN A 93 8.81 0.22 17.22
N VAL A 94 10.09 0.23 16.81
CA VAL A 94 11.23 0.05 17.73
C VAL A 94 11.26 1.16 18.79
N ARG A 95 11.12 2.43 18.39
CA ARG A 95 11.13 3.57 19.32
C ARG A 95 10.00 3.53 20.34
N LEU A 96 8.83 3.02 19.94
CA LEU A 96 7.67 2.84 20.82
C LEU A 96 7.80 1.60 21.72
N GLY A 97 8.87 0.83 21.61
CA GLY A 97 9.11 -0.38 22.41
C GLY A 97 8.28 -1.58 21.96
N HIS A 98 7.70 -1.55 20.76
CA HIS A 98 7.05 -2.73 20.19
C HIS A 98 8.11 -3.76 19.79
N THR A 99 8.00 -4.98 20.30
CA THR A 99 8.80 -6.12 19.83
C THR A 99 8.33 -6.52 18.45
N ILE A 100 9.09 -6.14 17.43
CA ILE A 100 8.80 -6.47 16.04
C ILE A 100 9.17 -7.93 15.85
N LEU A 101 8.19 -8.83 15.87
CA LEU A 101 8.37 -10.16 15.32
C LEU A 101 8.63 -10.00 13.81
N PRO A 102 9.63 -10.70 13.23
CA PRO A 102 9.81 -10.68 11.78
C PRO A 102 8.50 -11.10 11.13
N VAL A 103 7.98 -10.27 10.24
CA VAL A 103 6.92 -10.69 9.33
C VAL A 103 7.58 -11.73 8.43
N GLU A 104 7.26 -13.01 8.60
CA GLU A 104 7.61 -14.02 7.61
C GLU A 104 7.03 -13.54 6.29
N GLU A 105 7.92 -13.20 5.35
CA GLU A 105 7.50 -12.90 3.98
C GLU A 105 6.86 -14.18 3.44
N ASP A 106 5.53 -14.17 3.32
CA ASP A 106 4.77 -15.24 2.69
C ASP A 106 5.49 -15.64 1.40
N HIS A 107 5.90 -16.91 1.38
CA HIS A 107 6.64 -17.53 0.31
C HIS A 107 6.04 -17.24 -1.08
N PRO A 108 6.88 -17.16 -2.14
CA PRO A 108 6.39 -16.99 -3.51
C PRO A 108 5.42 -18.11 -3.89
N PRO A 109 4.44 -17.85 -4.78
CA PRO A 109 3.50 -18.87 -5.21
C PRO A 109 4.29 -20.05 -5.82
N THR A 110 4.04 -21.23 -5.27
CA THR A 110 4.53 -22.51 -5.81
C THR A 110 3.95 -22.71 -7.23
N PRO A 111 4.66 -23.44 -8.12
CA PRO A 111 4.44 -23.41 -9.57
C PRO A 111 3.08 -23.94 -10.03
#